data_AF-A0A7Y8L7R4-F1
#
_entry.id   AF-A0A7Y8L7R4-F1
#
_cell.length_a   1.000
_cell.length_b   1.000
_cell.length_c   1.000
_cell.angle_alpha   90.00
_cell.angle_beta   90.00
_cell.angle_gamma   90.00
#
_symmetry.space_group_name_H-M   'P 1'
#
loop_
_entity.id
_entity.type
_entity.pdbx_description
1 polymer ?
#
loop_
_entity_poly.entity_id
_entity_poly.type
_entity_poly.pdbx_seq_one_letter_code
_entity_poly.pdbx_strand_id
1 'polypeptide(L)'
;AMACGVAVISSDCKSGPREILAPMSDFEFQTKESELGEFGVLNPMFSGDFENRDIQTKKIWIDSIIKLLNDDNLREEYSKKAKIRANDFSKDSIVKEWVKIIK
;
A
#
# COMPACT_ATOMS: atom_id res chain seq x y z
N ALA A 1 -4.93 -9.85 -1.41
CA ALA A 1 -4.97 -9.25 -0.06
C ALA A 1 -6.15 -8.29 0.09
N MET A 2 -6.16 -7.12 -0.55
CA MET A 2 -7.16 -6.06 -0.32
C MET A 2 -8.63 -6.50 -0.51
N ALA A 3 -8.91 -7.36 -1.49
CA ALA A 3 -10.25 -7.94 -1.70
C ALA A 3 -10.78 -8.74 -0.48
N CYS A 4 -9.89 -9.28 0.36
CA CYS A 4 -10.25 -9.97 1.59
C CYS A 4 -10.58 -8.99 2.74
N GLY A 5 -10.43 -7.68 2.54
CA GLY A 5 -10.65 -6.66 3.56
C GLY A 5 -9.60 -6.69 4.66
N VAL A 6 -8.35 -6.90 4.30
CA VAL A 6 -7.24 -6.78 5.25
C VAL A 6 -6.56 -5.43 5.04
N ALA A 7 -6.18 -4.77 6.13
CA ALA A 7 -5.29 -3.62 6.05
C ALA A 7 -3.94 -4.04 5.47
N VAL A 8 -3.36 -3.23 4.59
CA VAL A 8 -2.15 -3.57 3.84
C VAL A 8 -1.02 -2.61 4.19
N ILE A 9 0.14 -3.19 4.46
CA ILE A 9 1.44 -2.50 4.51
C ILE A 9 2.28 -3.09 3.37
N SER A 10 2.93 -2.24 2.59
CA SER A 10 3.81 -2.69 1.50
C SER A 10 5.09 -1.85 1.45
N SER A 11 6.17 -2.43 0.92
CA SER A 11 7.32 -1.66 0.48
C SER A 11 6.90 -0.73 -0.66
N ASP A 12 7.39 0.49 -0.65
CA ASP A 12 7.22 1.47 -1.71
C ASP A 12 8.24 1.23 -2.83
N CYS A 13 8.09 0.07 -3.49
CA CYS A 13 8.91 -0.31 -4.63
C CYS A 13 8.40 0.34 -5.93
N LYS A 14 9.25 0.34 -6.95
CA LYS A 14 8.90 0.90 -8.26
C LYS A 14 7.67 0.20 -8.83
N SER A 15 6.62 0.99 -9.04
CA SER A 15 5.33 0.61 -9.61
C SER A 15 4.56 -0.45 -8.81
N GLY A 16 3.24 -0.30 -8.75
CA GLY A 16 2.33 -1.19 -8.03
C GLY A 16 1.93 -0.64 -6.66
N PRO A 17 2.76 -0.73 -5.59
CA PRO A 17 2.33 -0.38 -4.24
C PRO A 17 1.80 1.05 -4.12
N ARG A 18 2.51 2.05 -4.64
CA ARG A 18 2.06 3.44 -4.58
C ARG A 18 0.82 3.69 -5.42
N GLU A 19 0.79 3.18 -6.64
CA GLU A 19 -0.38 3.27 -7.53
C GLU A 19 -1.64 2.66 -6.90
N ILE A 20 -1.48 1.61 -6.09
CA ILE A 20 -2.59 0.94 -5.40
C ILE A 20 -2.95 1.64 -4.09
N LEU A 21 -1.97 1.96 -3.24
CA LEU A 21 -2.18 2.40 -1.85
C LEU A 21 -2.25 3.93 -1.69
N ALA A 22 -1.67 4.69 -2.61
CA ALA A 22 -1.68 6.16 -2.62
C ALA A 22 -1.82 6.71 -4.06
N PRO A 23 -2.94 6.40 -4.76
CA PRO A 23 -3.12 6.71 -6.18
C PRO A 23 -3.11 8.20 -6.51
N MET A 24 -3.32 9.06 -5.51
CA MET A 24 -3.29 10.53 -5.66
C MET A 24 -1.88 11.13 -5.50
N SER A 25 -0.88 10.29 -5.20
CA SER A 25 0.53 10.70 -5.05
C SER A 25 1.35 10.40 -6.31
N ASP A 26 2.52 11.01 -6.43
CA ASP A 26 3.45 10.78 -7.53
C ASP A 26 3.94 9.33 -7.54
N PHE A 27 3.58 8.56 -8.57
CA PHE A 27 3.92 7.13 -8.67
C PHE A 27 5.44 6.88 -8.86
N GLU A 28 6.22 7.88 -9.24
CA GLU A 28 7.69 7.77 -9.33
C GLU A 28 8.38 8.01 -7.98
N PHE A 29 7.68 8.57 -6.99
CA PHE A 29 8.22 8.82 -5.66
C PHE A 29 8.31 7.53 -4.84
N GLN A 30 9.42 7.40 -4.08
CA GLN A 30 9.62 6.31 -3.13
C GLN A 30 9.93 6.88 -1.75
N THR A 31 9.12 6.52 -0.76
CA THR A 31 9.28 7.00 0.60
C THR A 31 10.51 6.40 1.27
N LYS A 32 11.17 7.23 2.11
CA LYS A 32 12.27 6.81 3.01
C LYS A 32 11.78 6.53 4.43
N GLU A 33 10.53 6.85 4.72
CA GLU A 33 9.89 6.74 6.03
C GLU A 33 8.52 6.04 5.90
N SER A 34 7.90 5.66 7.01
CA SER A 34 6.54 5.10 6.96
C SER A 34 5.54 6.19 6.58
N GLU A 35 4.79 5.96 5.51
CA GLU A 35 3.77 6.86 4.97
C GLU A 35 2.39 6.22 5.07
N LEU A 36 1.45 6.94 5.70
CA LEU A 36 0.04 6.57 5.69
C LEU A 36 -0.58 7.00 4.35
N GLY A 37 -0.63 6.07 3.41
CA GLY A 37 -1.34 6.25 2.14
C GLY A 37 -2.85 6.24 2.33
N GLU A 38 -3.56 6.59 1.26
CA GLU A 38 -5.01 6.67 1.26
C GLU A 38 -5.67 5.32 1.55
N PHE A 39 -5.16 4.23 0.96
CA PHE A 39 -5.72 2.88 1.02
C PHE A 39 -4.85 1.86 1.76
N GLY A 40 -3.71 2.27 2.32
CA GLY A 40 -2.82 1.43 3.12
C GLY A 40 -1.53 2.15 3.48
N VAL A 41 -0.55 1.43 4.03
CA VAL A 41 0.71 2.01 4.51
C VAL A 41 1.85 1.65 3.57
N LEU A 42 2.67 2.65 3.22
CA LEU A 42 3.87 2.50 2.40
C LEU A 42 5.10 2.65 3.30
N ASN A 43 6.00 1.68 3.20
CA ASN A 43 7.27 1.71 3.93
C ASN A 43 8.46 1.73 2.95
N PRO A 44 9.62 2.23 3.39
CA PRO A 44 10.84 2.22 2.59
C PRO A 44 11.21 0.81 2.14
N MET A 45 11.79 0.74 0.93
CA MET A 45 12.38 -0.48 0.39
C MET A 45 13.64 -0.83 1.19
N PHE A 46 13.84 -2.12 1.48
CA PHE A 46 15.10 -2.59 2.01
C PHE A 46 16.21 -2.42 0.97
N SER A 47 17.34 -1.87 1.40
CA SER A 47 18.60 -2.03 0.67
C SER A 47 18.90 -3.52 0.59
N GLY A 48 19.09 -4.06 -0.62
CA GLY A 48 19.25 -5.51 -0.88
C GLY A 48 20.50 -6.16 -0.26
N ASP A 49 21.14 -5.50 0.70
CA ASP A 49 22.24 -6.01 1.48
C ASP A 49 21.69 -6.72 2.72
N PHE A 50 21.63 -8.05 2.63
CA PHE A 50 21.10 -8.93 3.68
C PHE A 50 22.00 -8.97 4.93
N GLU A 51 23.23 -8.44 4.87
CA GLU A 51 24.20 -8.44 5.97
C GLU A 51 23.96 -7.32 7.02
N ASN A 52 22.75 -7.26 7.56
CA ASN A 52 22.40 -6.45 8.74
C ASN A 52 22.60 -4.93 8.64
N ARG A 53 22.83 -4.36 7.46
CA ARG A 53 23.05 -2.90 7.34
C ARG A 53 21.77 -2.06 7.44
N ASP A 54 20.61 -2.66 7.20
CA ASP A 54 19.36 -1.89 7.12
C ASP A 54 18.56 -1.82 8.44
N ILE A 55 19.26 -1.57 9.54
CA ILE A 55 18.66 -1.48 10.89
C ILE A 55 17.58 -0.40 10.93
N GLN A 56 17.80 0.73 10.26
CA GLN A 56 16.85 1.84 10.24
C GLN A 56 15.54 1.45 9.52
N THR A 57 15.61 0.88 8.31
CA THR A 57 14.41 0.43 7.59
C THR A 57 13.69 -0.66 8.37
N LYS A 58 14.40 -1.61 8.99
CA LYS A 58 13.78 -2.61 9.87
C LYS A 58 12.99 -1.96 11.01
N LYS A 59 13.55 -0.94 11.68
CA LYS A 59 12.84 -0.20 12.74
C LYS A 59 11.58 0.48 12.20
N ILE A 60 11.66 1.17 11.07
CA ILE A 60 10.51 1.83 10.43
C ILE A 60 9.39 0.81 10.15
N TRP A 61 9.75 -0.36 9.63
CA TRP A 61 8.79 -1.45 9.40
C TRP A 61 8.17 -1.99 10.68
N ILE A 62 8.97 -2.25 11.71
CA ILE A 62 8.50 -2.71 13.01
C ILE A 62 7.52 -1.72 13.62
N ASP A 63 7.87 -0.44 13.64
CA ASP A 63 7.04 0.62 14.23
C ASP A 63 5.70 0.75 13.47
N SER A 64 5.75 0.66 12.14
CA SER A 64 4.56 0.70 11.28
C SER A 64 3.62 -0.50 11.53
N ILE A 65 4.19 -1.72 11.64
CA ILE A 65 3.43 -2.93 11.95
C ILE A 65 2.82 -2.84 13.35
N ILE A 66 3.61 -2.46 14.36
CA ILE A 66 3.15 -2.30 15.75
C ILE A 66 2.03 -1.27 15.83
N LYS A 67 2.17 -0.13 15.15
CA LYS A 67 1.13 0.89 15.08
C LYS A 67 -0.19 0.33 14.55
N LEU A 68 -0.15 -0.41 13.44
CA LEU A 68 -1.36 -0.97 12.83
C LEU A 68 -1.97 -2.11 13.68
N LEU A 69 -1.14 -2.88 14.38
CA LEU A 69 -1.61 -3.95 15.28
C LEU A 69 -2.24 -3.39 16.57
N ASN A 70 -1.74 -2.27 17.08
CA ASN A 70 -2.23 -1.67 18.33
C ASN A 70 -3.36 -0.66 18.14
N ASP A 71 -3.54 -0.13 16.93
CA ASP A 71 -4.62 0.80 16.60
C ASP A 71 -5.74 0.10 15.81
N ASP A 72 -6.69 -0.45 16.56
CA ASP A 72 -7.84 -1.18 15.99
C ASP A 72 -8.69 -0.30 15.06
N ASN A 73 -8.84 0.99 15.39
CA ASN A 73 -9.63 1.92 14.58
C ASN A 73 -8.96 2.17 13.23
N LEU A 74 -7.65 2.44 13.23
CA LEU A 74 -6.87 2.62 12.01
C LEU A 74 -6.88 1.34 11.16
N ARG A 75 -6.77 0.17 11.79
CA ARG A 75 -6.78 -1.12 11.10
C ARG A 75 -8.15 -1.44 10.49
N GLU A 76 -9.23 -1.17 11.21
CA GLU A 76 -10.62 -1.31 10.73
C GLU A 76 -10.90 -0.33 9.57
N GLU A 77 -10.42 0.91 9.67
CA GLU A 77 -10.53 1.90 8.61
C GLU A 77 -9.84 1.41 7.32
N TYR A 78 -8.58 1.00 7.44
CA TYR A 78 -7.84 0.49 6.28
C TYR A 78 -8.41 -0.81 5.73
N SER A 79 -8.99 -1.68 6.56
CA SER A 79 -9.72 -2.86 6.11
C SER A 79 -10.90 -2.50 5.19
N LYS A 80 -11.70 -1.49 5.57
CA LYS A 80 -12.82 -0.98 4.77
C LYS A 80 -12.35 -0.33 3.47
N LYS A 81 -11.37 0.56 3.57
CA LYS A 81 -10.75 1.22 2.40
C LYS A 81 -10.13 0.21 1.44
N ALA A 82 -9.53 -0.87 1.95
CA ALA A 82 -8.94 -1.90 1.11
C ALA A 82 -9.99 -2.61 0.23
N LYS A 83 -11.18 -2.90 0.76
CA LYS A 83 -12.27 -3.48 -0.06
C LYS A 83 -12.75 -2.53 -1.14
N ILE A 84 -12.89 -1.24 -0.82
CA ILE A 84 -13.27 -0.20 -1.78
C ILE A 84 -12.25 -0.16 -2.92
N ARG A 85 -10.97 -0.04 -2.59
CA ARG A 85 -9.89 0.04 -3.59
C ARG A 85 -9.80 -1.22 -4.45
N ALA A 86 -9.99 -2.40 -3.87
CA ALA A 86 -10.01 -3.65 -4.63
C ALA A 86 -11.14 -3.68 -5.68
N ASN A 87 -12.26 -3.02 -5.40
CA ASN A 87 -13.40 -2.97 -6.33
C ASN A 87 -13.15 -2.08 -7.56
N ASP A 88 -12.24 -1.11 -7.47
CA ASP A 88 -11.77 -0.33 -8.64
C ASP A 88 -11.14 -1.24 -9.70
N PHE A 89 -10.54 -2.35 -9.27
CA PHE A 89 -9.93 -3.36 -10.12
C PHE A 89 -10.83 -4.58 -10.40
N SER A 90 -12.12 -4.48 -10.05
CA SER A 90 -13.09 -5.54 -10.37
C SER A 90 -13.26 -5.71 -11.87
N LYS A 91 -13.68 -6.90 -12.32
CA LYS A 91 -13.98 -7.17 -13.73
C LYS A 91 -14.94 -6.11 -14.31
N ASP A 92 -16.00 -5.78 -13.58
CA ASP A 92 -17.02 -4.85 -14.04
C ASP A 92 -16.50 -3.41 -14.16
N SER A 93 -15.60 -3.00 -13.25
CA SER A 93 -14.92 -1.70 -13.34
C SER A 93 -13.96 -1.65 -14.52
N ILE A 94 -13.08 -2.65 -14.65
CA ILE A 94 -12.01 -2.67 -15.65
C ILE A 94 -12.57 -2.84 -17.08
N VAL A 95 -13.61 -3.64 -17.28
CA VAL A 95 -14.25 -3.77 -18.60
C VAL A 95 -14.79 -2.42 -19.09
N LYS A 96 -15.35 -1.59 -18.21
CA LYS A 96 -15.83 -0.25 -18.58
C LYS A 96 -14.69 0.64 -19.07
N GLU A 97 -13.54 0.60 -18.40
CA GLU A 97 -12.37 1.38 -18.84
C GLU A 97 -11.83 0.91 -20.19
N TRP A 98 -11.73 -0.41 -20.43
CA TRP A 98 -11.34 -0.94 -21.74
C TRP A 98 -12.30 -0.54 -22.87
N VAL A 99 -13.61 -0.61 -22.61
CA VAL A 99 -14.63 -0.24 -23.60
C VAL A 99 -14.51 1.23 -24.02
N LYS A 100 -14.11 2.15 -23.12
CA LYS A 100 -13.90 3.57 -23.43
C LYS A 100 -12.73 3.82 -24.38
N ILE A 101 -11.73 2.94 -24.40
CA ILE A 101 -10.50 3.11 -25.19
C ILE A 101 -10.64 2.40 -26.55
N ILE A 102 -11.35 1.27 -26.58
CA ILE A 102 -11.47 0.44 -27.79
C ILE A 102 -12.60 0.93 -28.72
N LYS A 103 -13.67 1.53 -28.17
CA LYS A 103 -14.75 2.11 -28.98
C LYS A 103 -14.44 3.54 -29.37
#